data_AF-A0A160T2B4-F1
#
_entry.id   AF-A0A160T2B4-F1
#
_cell.length_a   1.000
_cell.length_b   1.000
_cell.length_c   1.000
_cell.angle_alpha   90.00
_cell.angle_beta   90.00
_cell.angle_gamma   90.00
#
_symmetry.space_group_name_H-M   'P 1'
#
loop_
_entity.id
_entity.type
_entity.pdbx_description
1 polymer ?
#
loop_
_entity_poly.entity_id
_entity_poly.type
_entity_poly.pdbx_seq_one_letter_code
_entity_poly.pdbx_strand_id
1 'polypeptide(L)'
;MSTKKPTSGGKNNPKQNRNALPPGVTKKRKSTGFIETTGYKPNWLETGPLDPEMLPDPLLEDDSPLSADEFEALQQALQGFYQQEALDHPEDAPVPPVVAEVAAPVAEPVVEPAEPPAEGALPEDPAPEDQPAPDQPPAPEAWIQPLLADDALSAGVARPLTVAPPVPVVDDVFEDETDIIEEEAVAEPPLAIEPAVAAAVVEPPAPAKPRRQQAERSGPRRRRDRLGLGLLFISLLLLGAAALVYYVNPFSRLALGAASLARPVASSDSASPATGSGNWCVQGEFQAASAAPVALVDGGAGGDLLGEDGIFSVEQVIPRPGAYEWQVIDCDNPELIFPPAPAWITTTAADQPVTFTFDSNESADPLFFPIPFVVSALDAAEDYRLVGDFQGWNPDDASGRLEQINIGLYQQVRRIARAGSYEGYVIAGNRRQAIDAYGRTTEPIPFAFETERNGDYVVFLVDTDRGRASVIYDMPPLLASLSYGRGHLILSLTLAGLSLLLLLGLMARYLVLHNRRLQLDSGCPRCGRSELMRIARRSSDRFLHIFGIPAYRYRCRHCTWEGSRLSESGETVSPGISTSRFSGD
;
A
#
# COMPACT_ATOMS: atom_id res chain seq x y z
N MET A 1 71.42 11.31 -34.18
CA MET A 1 72.05 12.03 -33.06
C MET A 1 71.35 11.56 -31.78
N SER A 2 71.85 10.49 -31.14
CA SER A 2 72.82 10.45 -30.02
C SER A 2 72.13 10.62 -28.65
N THR A 3 71.59 9.54 -28.05
CA THR A 3 72.18 8.64 -27.00
C THR A 3 72.43 9.33 -25.65
N LYS A 4 71.94 8.84 -24.48
CA LYS A 4 72.53 7.71 -23.72
C LYS A 4 71.69 7.29 -22.49
N LYS A 5 71.63 5.97 -22.26
CA LYS A 5 71.43 5.24 -20.97
C LYS A 5 72.81 5.14 -20.22
N PRO A 6 73.03 4.22 -19.24
CA PRO A 6 72.54 4.06 -17.84
C PRO A 6 73.73 3.79 -16.85
N THR A 7 73.51 3.45 -15.56
CA THR A 7 74.28 2.47 -14.72
C THR A 7 73.73 2.39 -13.28
N SER A 8 73.33 1.20 -12.75
CA SER A 8 74.08 0.20 -11.95
C SER A 8 74.61 0.72 -10.60
N GLY A 9 74.51 0.08 -9.43
CA GLY A 9 74.24 -1.29 -8.99
C GLY A 9 74.81 -1.44 -7.57
N GLY A 10 74.51 -2.51 -6.83
CA GLY A 10 75.27 -2.83 -5.60
C GLY A 10 74.49 -3.56 -4.50
N LYS A 11 74.67 -4.88 -4.45
CA LYS A 11 74.33 -5.76 -3.32
C LYS A 11 75.20 -5.43 -2.09
N ASN A 12 74.70 -5.64 -0.88
CA ASN A 12 75.40 -6.33 0.23
C ASN A 12 74.45 -6.67 1.39
N ASN A 13 74.44 -7.95 1.75
CA ASN A 13 74.02 -8.56 3.01
C ASN A 13 75.35 -8.86 3.80
N PRO A 14 75.44 -9.40 5.05
CA PRO A 14 74.40 -9.93 5.97
C PRO A 14 74.69 -9.76 7.50
N LYS A 15 73.91 -10.48 8.34
CA LYS A 15 74.17 -10.95 9.74
C LYS A 15 74.13 -9.87 10.84
N GLN A 16 73.75 -10.10 12.10
CA GLN A 16 73.23 -11.22 12.91
C GLN A 16 72.87 -10.56 14.26
N ASN A 17 71.75 -10.93 14.90
CA ASN A 17 71.84 -11.40 16.28
C ASN A 17 70.54 -12.06 16.76
N ARG A 18 70.74 -13.26 17.30
CA ARG A 18 69.79 -14.05 18.09
C ARG A 18 69.59 -13.38 19.45
N ASN A 19 68.42 -13.53 20.05
CA ASN A 19 68.32 -14.15 21.37
C ASN A 19 66.90 -14.60 21.70
N ALA A 20 66.87 -15.61 22.57
CA ALA A 20 65.83 -16.58 22.82
C ALA A 20 64.63 -16.10 23.67
N LEU A 21 63.53 -16.83 23.48
CA LEU A 21 62.33 -17.08 24.32
C LEU A 21 62.65 -17.48 25.80
N PRO A 22 61.67 -17.71 26.75
CA PRO A 22 60.18 -17.78 26.68
C PRO A 22 59.48 -17.13 27.95
N PRO A 23 58.34 -17.61 28.50
CA PRO A 23 56.95 -17.32 28.11
C PRO A 23 56.06 -16.78 29.27
N GLY A 24 54.85 -16.27 28.97
CA GLY A 24 53.76 -16.31 29.96
C GLY A 24 52.67 -15.23 29.91
N VAL A 25 51.45 -15.66 29.56
CA VAL A 25 50.15 -15.33 30.20
C VAL A 25 49.56 -13.90 30.05
N THR A 26 48.51 -13.84 29.21
CA THR A 26 47.29 -12.97 29.24
C THR A 26 47.39 -11.46 29.00
N LYS A 27 46.61 -10.96 28.03
CA LYS A 27 45.46 -10.07 28.26
C LYS A 27 44.71 -9.75 26.96
N LYS A 28 43.38 -9.83 27.02
CA LYS A 28 42.40 -9.41 26.00
C LYS A 28 42.67 -7.96 25.58
N ARG A 29 42.92 -7.71 24.29
CA ARG A 29 42.81 -6.36 23.69
C ARG A 29 41.40 -6.20 23.14
N LYS A 30 40.65 -5.26 23.71
CA LYS A 30 39.45 -4.68 23.11
C LYS A 30 39.93 -3.76 21.99
N SER A 31 39.48 -4.01 20.76
CA SER A 31 39.61 -3.07 19.65
C SER A 31 38.56 -1.98 19.81
N THR A 32 39.01 -0.78 20.14
CA THR A 32 38.25 0.46 20.03
C THR A 32 38.09 0.78 18.55
N GLY A 33 36.86 0.62 18.06
CA GLY A 33 36.46 1.06 16.73
C GLY A 33 36.38 2.58 16.68
N PHE A 34 37.11 3.10 15.71
CA PHE A 34 37.11 4.44 15.18
C PHE A 34 35.70 4.80 14.67
N ILE A 35 35.05 5.82 15.24
CA ILE A 35 33.97 6.56 14.58
C ILE A 35 34.37 8.03 14.69
N GLU A 36 34.88 8.57 13.60
CA GLU A 36 34.96 10.01 13.40
C GLU A 36 33.53 10.50 13.15
N THR A 37 32.96 11.20 14.14
CA THR A 37 31.72 11.96 13.96
C THR A 37 32.06 13.22 13.18
N THR A 38 31.71 13.24 11.90
CA THR A 38 31.70 14.46 11.09
C THR A 38 30.69 15.45 11.69
N GLY A 39 31.17 16.60 12.14
CA GLY A 39 30.40 17.65 12.78
C GLY A 39 29.52 18.41 11.80
N TYR A 40 28.33 17.87 11.51
CA TYR A 40 27.25 18.58 10.86
C TYR A 40 26.16 18.89 11.91
N LYS A 41 26.05 20.15 12.31
CA LYS A 41 24.94 20.68 13.12
C LYS A 41 23.99 21.43 12.19
N PRO A 42 22.71 21.05 12.08
CA PRO A 42 21.74 21.81 11.31
C PRO A 42 21.37 23.11 12.03
N ASN A 43 21.34 24.21 11.27
CA ASN A 43 21.35 25.60 11.74
C ASN A 43 19.98 26.17 12.16
N TRP A 44 19.03 25.33 12.60
CA TRP A 44 17.67 25.77 13.01
C TRP A 44 17.46 25.77 14.53
N LEU A 45 18.52 25.52 15.31
CA LEU A 45 18.49 25.49 16.78
C LEU A 45 19.24 26.67 17.43
N GLU A 46 19.56 27.73 16.68
CA GLU A 46 20.20 28.97 17.19
C GLU A 46 19.24 30.16 17.30
N THR A 47 17.92 29.94 17.35
CA THR A 47 17.04 30.96 17.94
C THR A 47 17.08 30.77 19.46
N GLY A 48 17.72 31.72 20.15
CA GLY A 48 17.65 31.82 21.61
C GLY A 48 16.20 31.90 22.12
N PRO A 49 16.00 31.77 23.45
CA PRO A 49 14.66 31.83 24.03
C PRO A 49 13.95 33.12 23.61
N LEU A 50 12.74 32.98 23.06
CA LEU A 50 11.86 34.08 22.66
C LEU A 50 11.64 35.02 23.86
N ASP A 51 11.71 36.33 23.61
CA ASP A 51 11.40 37.35 24.60
C ASP A 51 9.95 37.18 25.10
N PRO A 52 9.71 37.24 26.42
CA PRO A 52 8.39 37.02 27.02
C PRO A 52 7.34 38.09 26.65
N GLU A 53 7.69 39.12 25.90
CA GLU A 53 6.77 40.15 25.37
C GLU A 53 6.16 39.78 23.99
N MET A 54 6.58 38.69 23.34
CA MET A 54 5.93 38.19 22.12
C MET A 54 4.83 37.14 22.38
N LEU A 55 4.53 36.85 23.65
CA LEU A 55 3.37 36.05 23.99
C LEU A 55 2.15 36.98 24.11
N PRO A 56 1.05 36.72 23.40
CA PRO A 56 -0.18 37.48 23.57
C PRO A 56 -0.68 37.35 25.02
N ASP A 57 -1.11 38.47 25.60
CA ASP A 57 -1.70 38.52 26.94
C ASP A 57 -2.87 37.54 27.05
N PRO A 58 -2.92 36.67 28.08
CA PRO A 58 -4.06 35.80 28.30
C PRO A 58 -5.16 36.63 28.96
N LEU A 59 -6.02 37.23 28.14
CA LEU A 59 -7.27 37.79 28.63
C LEU A 59 -8.46 37.16 27.90
N LEU A 60 -9.24 36.46 28.73
CA LEU A 60 -10.62 36.02 28.62
C LEU A 60 -10.84 34.60 28.07
N GLU A 61 -10.81 33.68 29.03
CA GLU A 61 -11.48 32.39 29.06
C GLU A 61 -12.92 32.49 28.53
N ASP A 62 -13.26 31.62 27.59
CA ASP A 62 -14.51 30.86 27.62
C ASP A 62 -14.31 29.49 26.95
N ASP A 63 -13.26 28.77 27.37
CA ASP A 63 -13.10 27.34 27.09
C ASP A 63 -13.97 26.54 28.08
N SER A 64 -15.29 26.73 27.99
CA SER A 64 -16.22 25.75 28.56
C SER A 64 -16.26 24.55 27.61
N PRO A 65 -16.07 23.31 28.10
CA PRO A 65 -16.31 22.14 27.27
C PRO A 65 -17.75 22.20 26.75
N LEU A 66 -17.95 21.97 25.44
CA LEU A 66 -19.27 22.01 24.80
C LEU A 66 -20.29 21.31 25.69
N SER A 67 -21.38 22.01 25.98
CA SER A 67 -22.46 21.42 26.75
C SER A 67 -23.04 20.21 26.01
N ALA A 68 -23.60 19.25 26.76
CA ALA A 68 -24.19 18.06 26.15
C ALA A 68 -25.23 18.41 25.08
N ASP A 69 -25.97 19.51 25.29
CA ASP A 69 -26.99 20.01 24.38
C ASP A 69 -26.37 20.58 23.08
N GLU A 70 -25.22 21.24 23.16
CA GLU A 70 -24.49 21.73 21.97
C GLU A 70 -23.88 20.57 21.18
N PHE A 71 -23.38 19.54 21.87
CA PHE A 71 -22.88 18.33 21.21
C PHE A 71 -24.01 17.58 20.49
N GLU A 72 -25.19 17.46 21.11
CA GLU A 72 -26.36 16.83 20.51
C GLU A 72 -26.91 17.63 19.32
N ALA A 73 -26.90 18.96 19.40
CA ALA A 73 -27.25 19.84 18.28
C ALA A 73 -26.28 19.68 17.09
N LEU A 74 -24.98 19.54 17.36
CA LEU A 74 -23.97 19.31 16.34
C LEU A 74 -24.13 17.93 15.69
N GLN A 75 -24.49 16.92 16.48
CA GLN A 75 -24.74 15.56 16.00
C GLN A 75 -26.01 15.48 15.14
N GLN A 76 -27.07 16.21 15.51
CA GLN A 76 -28.29 16.34 14.68
C GLN A 76 -28.04 17.10 13.38
N ALA A 77 -27.25 18.18 13.40
CA ALA A 77 -26.89 18.92 12.20
C ALA A 77 -26.11 18.04 11.20
N LEU A 78 -25.17 17.23 11.70
CA LEU A 78 -24.43 16.26 10.90
C LEU A 78 -25.34 15.18 10.30
N GLN A 79 -26.28 14.63 11.08
CA GLN A 79 -27.23 13.64 10.57
C GLN A 79 -28.17 14.21 9.50
N GLY A 80 -28.59 15.48 9.65
CA GLY A 80 -29.38 16.18 8.64
C GLY A 80 -28.63 16.33 7.32
N PHE A 81 -27.34 16.68 7.38
CA PHE A 81 -26.50 16.84 6.18
C PHE A 81 -26.40 15.54 5.38
N TYR A 82 -26.15 14.41 6.05
CA TYR A 82 -26.06 13.10 5.39
C TYR A 82 -27.41 12.55 4.90
N GLN A 83 -28.54 12.95 5.51
CA GLN A 83 -29.86 12.58 5.00
C GLN A 83 -30.28 13.39 3.79
N GLN A 84 -29.77 14.62 3.66
CA GLN A 84 -30.08 15.50 2.53
C GLN A 84 -29.35 15.06 1.25
N GLU A 85 -28.11 14.57 1.37
CA GLU A 85 -27.38 13.91 0.26
C GLU A 85 -28.10 12.64 -0.25
N ALA A 86 -28.85 11.94 0.60
CA ALA A 86 -29.57 10.73 0.19
C ALA A 86 -30.88 11.02 -0.59
N LEU A 87 -31.37 12.26 -0.57
CA LEU A 87 -32.64 12.65 -1.23
C LEU A 87 -32.43 13.34 -2.59
N ASP A 88 -31.21 13.70 -2.97
CA ASP A 88 -30.90 14.39 -4.23
C ASP A 88 -30.52 13.43 -5.39
N HIS A 89 -30.87 12.14 -5.30
CA HIS A 89 -30.89 11.23 -6.46
C HIS A 89 -32.28 11.25 -7.11
N PRO A 90 -32.48 11.88 -8.29
CA PRO A 90 -33.73 11.79 -9.02
C PRO A 90 -33.80 10.46 -9.77
N GLU A 91 -34.29 9.40 -9.12
CA GLU A 91 -34.91 8.28 -9.83
C GLU A 91 -36.41 8.58 -10.02
N ASP A 92 -36.82 8.57 -11.30
CA ASP A 92 -38.18 8.42 -11.80
C ASP A 92 -39.26 9.47 -11.43
N ALA A 93 -39.27 10.56 -12.20
CA ALA A 93 -40.50 11.32 -12.47
C ALA A 93 -40.95 11.13 -13.94
N PRO A 94 -42.21 10.74 -14.22
CA PRO A 94 -42.69 10.50 -15.57
C PRO A 94 -42.96 11.81 -16.33
N VAL A 95 -42.37 11.94 -17.51
CA VAL A 95 -42.51 13.07 -18.44
C VAL A 95 -43.91 13.06 -19.09
N PRO A 96 -44.67 14.18 -19.10
CA PRO A 96 -45.92 14.29 -19.84
C PRO A 96 -45.68 14.48 -21.36
N PRO A 97 -46.59 14.03 -22.24
CA PRO A 97 -46.35 14.01 -23.68
C PRO A 97 -46.42 15.41 -24.29
N VAL A 98 -45.34 15.81 -24.95
CA VAL A 98 -45.26 17.05 -25.75
C VAL A 98 -46.00 16.85 -27.08
N VAL A 99 -46.97 17.72 -27.32
CA VAL A 99 -47.75 17.83 -28.55
C VAL A 99 -46.85 18.34 -29.68
N ALA A 100 -46.80 17.60 -30.79
CA ALA A 100 -46.08 17.97 -32.00
C ALA A 100 -46.78 19.13 -32.72
N GLU A 101 -46.16 20.30 -32.73
CA GLU A 101 -46.56 21.42 -33.58
C GLU A 101 -45.73 21.40 -34.87
N VAL A 102 -46.43 21.26 -35.99
CA VAL A 102 -45.87 21.13 -37.34
C VAL A 102 -45.46 22.52 -37.84
N ALA A 103 -44.16 22.77 -37.96
CA ALA A 103 -43.61 23.93 -38.67
C ALA A 103 -43.21 23.55 -40.10
N ALA A 104 -43.79 24.27 -41.07
CA ALA A 104 -43.57 24.11 -42.51
C ALA A 104 -42.15 24.54 -42.94
N PRO A 105 -41.58 23.93 -43.99
CA PRO A 105 -40.28 24.36 -44.53
C PRO A 105 -40.44 25.59 -45.43
N VAL A 106 -39.71 26.65 -45.08
CA VAL A 106 -39.47 27.81 -45.94
C VAL A 106 -38.37 27.45 -46.94
N ALA A 107 -38.67 27.61 -48.23
CA ALA A 107 -37.76 27.39 -49.34
C ALA A 107 -36.76 28.55 -49.47
N GLU A 108 -35.47 28.24 -49.54
CA GLU A 108 -34.43 29.15 -50.00
C GLU A 108 -33.91 28.75 -51.39
N PRO A 109 -33.52 29.73 -52.23
CA PRO A 109 -33.34 29.53 -53.66
C PRO A 109 -31.98 28.95 -54.04
N VAL A 110 -32.05 28.07 -55.04
CA VAL A 110 -30.94 27.49 -55.79
C VAL A 110 -30.08 28.59 -56.43
N VAL A 111 -28.79 28.64 -56.07
CA VAL A 111 -27.76 29.40 -56.79
C VAL A 111 -26.97 28.43 -57.67
N GLU A 112 -26.98 28.73 -58.96
CA GLU A 112 -26.34 28.05 -60.07
C GLU A 112 -24.80 28.23 -60.01
N PRO A 113 -23.97 27.17 -60.19
CA PRO A 113 -22.52 27.34 -60.20
C PRO A 113 -22.02 27.74 -61.59
N ALA A 114 -21.30 28.87 -61.64
CA ALA A 114 -20.61 29.37 -62.81
C ALA A 114 -19.32 28.58 -63.11
N GLU A 115 -19.08 28.30 -64.40
CA GLU A 115 -17.87 27.72 -64.97
C GLU A 115 -16.61 28.59 -64.72
N PRO A 116 -15.43 28.00 -64.48
CA PRO A 116 -14.16 28.72 -64.58
C PRO A 116 -13.59 28.67 -66.02
N PRO A 117 -12.99 29.77 -66.53
CA PRO A 117 -12.33 29.79 -67.83
C PRO A 117 -10.89 29.25 -67.76
N ALA A 118 -10.46 28.80 -68.94
CA ALA A 118 -9.21 28.14 -69.25
C ALA A 118 -7.96 29.04 -69.25
N GLU A 119 -6.82 28.36 -69.07
CA GLU A 119 -5.51 28.58 -69.72
C GLU A 119 -4.76 29.90 -69.48
N GLY A 120 -3.74 29.80 -68.62
CA GLY A 120 -2.55 30.65 -68.62
C GLY A 120 -1.30 29.78 -68.56
N ALA A 121 -0.60 29.68 -69.68
CA ALA A 121 0.64 28.94 -69.85
C ALA A 121 1.76 29.46 -68.93
N LEU A 122 2.51 28.53 -68.32
CA LEU A 122 3.80 28.80 -67.69
C LEU A 122 4.89 27.95 -68.38
N PRO A 123 6.10 28.51 -68.57
CA PRO A 123 7.12 27.93 -69.42
C PRO A 123 7.87 26.78 -68.75
N GLU A 124 8.22 25.80 -69.58
CA GLU A 124 9.15 24.70 -69.33
C GLU A 124 10.54 25.24 -68.98
N ASP A 125 11.14 24.68 -67.93
CA ASP A 125 12.58 24.71 -67.66
C ASP A 125 12.98 23.32 -67.10
N PRO A 126 14.26 22.93 -67.17
CA PRO A 126 14.65 21.66 -67.77
C PRO A 126 15.02 20.59 -66.74
N ALA A 127 15.26 19.40 -67.30
CA ALA A 127 15.60 18.12 -66.68
C ALA A 127 16.53 18.17 -65.44
N PRO A 128 16.37 17.22 -64.51
CA PRO A 128 17.12 17.17 -63.26
C PRO A 128 18.57 16.71 -63.50
N GLU A 129 19.52 17.47 -62.95
CA GLU A 129 20.88 17.03 -62.70
C GLU A 129 20.92 15.90 -61.65
N ASP A 130 21.80 14.94 -61.91
CA ASP A 130 22.18 13.81 -61.07
C ASP A 130 22.35 14.20 -59.59
N GLN A 131 21.48 13.66 -58.73
CA GLN A 131 21.75 13.55 -57.30
C GLN A 131 22.23 12.13 -56.97
N PRO A 132 23.35 11.97 -56.24
CA PRO A 132 23.91 10.68 -55.90
C PRO A 132 23.02 9.92 -54.91
N ALA A 133 23.02 8.60 -55.05
CA ALA A 133 22.29 7.66 -54.21
C ALA A 133 22.51 7.91 -52.69
N PRO A 134 21.48 7.71 -51.84
CA PRO A 134 21.66 7.79 -50.40
C PRO A 134 22.59 6.69 -49.90
N ASP A 135 23.57 7.09 -49.10
CA ASP A 135 24.49 6.22 -48.39
C ASP A 135 23.75 5.09 -47.66
N GLN A 136 24.11 3.86 -47.99
CA GLN A 136 23.74 2.67 -47.21
C GLN A 136 24.19 2.86 -45.75
N PRO A 137 23.33 2.59 -44.75
CA PRO A 137 23.77 2.56 -43.37
C PRO A 137 24.84 1.47 -43.20
N PRO A 138 25.89 1.72 -42.38
CA PRO A 138 26.94 0.74 -42.16
C PRO A 138 26.34 -0.54 -41.58
N ALA A 139 26.75 -1.67 -42.13
CA ALA A 139 26.38 -2.99 -41.65
C ALA A 139 26.67 -3.11 -40.14
N PRO A 140 25.76 -3.70 -39.34
CA PRO A 140 25.96 -3.85 -37.91
C PRO A 140 27.22 -4.69 -37.64
N GLU A 141 27.97 -4.26 -36.64
CA GLU A 141 29.23 -4.85 -36.22
C GLU A 141 29.10 -6.36 -35.96
N ALA A 142 30.09 -7.14 -36.42
CA ALA A 142 30.11 -8.59 -36.45
C ALA A 142 30.00 -9.30 -35.08
N TRP A 143 29.86 -8.57 -33.97
CA TRP A 143 29.68 -9.13 -32.64
C TRP A 143 28.20 -9.37 -32.27
N ILE A 144 27.23 -8.90 -33.09
CA ILE A 144 25.78 -9.08 -32.82
C ILE A 144 25.22 -10.39 -33.45
N GLN A 145 25.95 -11.04 -34.36
CA GLN A 145 25.50 -12.27 -35.02
C GLN A 145 25.30 -13.53 -34.13
N PRO A 146 25.90 -13.69 -32.93
CA PRO A 146 25.66 -14.89 -32.11
C PRO A 146 24.37 -14.85 -31.28
N LEU A 147 23.62 -13.73 -31.25
CA LEU A 147 22.43 -13.57 -30.40
C LEU A 147 21.09 -13.72 -31.14
N LEU A 148 21.13 -13.88 -32.47
CA LEU A 148 19.95 -14.09 -33.32
C LEU A 148 19.85 -15.52 -33.89
N ALA A 149 20.69 -16.44 -33.40
CA ALA A 149 20.75 -17.82 -33.84
C ALA A 149 20.40 -18.78 -32.69
N ASP A 150 19.17 -18.69 -32.17
CA ASP A 150 18.57 -19.72 -31.32
C ASP A 150 17.17 -20.04 -31.84
N ASP A 151 17.12 -20.64 -33.03
CA ASP A 151 15.95 -21.34 -33.57
C ASP A 151 16.41 -22.69 -34.14
N ALA A 152 16.88 -23.58 -33.26
CA ALA A 152 17.09 -24.98 -33.56
C ALA A 152 17.26 -25.80 -32.28
N LEU A 153 16.16 -26.25 -31.68
CA LEU A 153 16.04 -27.53 -30.95
C LEU A 153 14.62 -27.66 -30.39
N SER A 154 13.72 -28.29 -31.14
CA SER A 154 12.63 -29.16 -30.65
C SER A 154 11.74 -29.63 -31.81
N ALA A 155 12.32 -30.43 -32.72
CA ALA A 155 11.54 -31.27 -33.62
C ALA A 155 11.62 -32.73 -33.14
N GLY A 156 10.48 -33.30 -32.79
CA GLY A 156 10.25 -34.74 -32.87
C GLY A 156 9.82 -35.43 -31.58
N VAL A 157 8.50 -35.52 -31.32
CA VAL A 157 7.78 -36.81 -31.16
C VAL A 157 6.31 -36.56 -31.54
N ALA A 158 5.88 -37.12 -32.67
CA ALA A 158 4.49 -37.17 -33.07
C ALA A 158 3.76 -38.32 -32.34
N ARG A 159 2.59 -38.03 -31.75
CA ARG A 159 1.56 -39.02 -31.40
C ARG A 159 0.19 -38.50 -31.85
N PRO A 160 -0.66 -39.31 -32.50
CA PRO A 160 -1.95 -38.85 -33.01
C PRO A 160 -3.00 -38.89 -31.89
N LEU A 161 -3.72 -37.77 -31.70
CA LEU A 161 -4.92 -37.74 -30.88
C LEU A 161 -6.15 -37.73 -31.79
N THR A 162 -6.87 -38.84 -31.69
CA THR A 162 -8.22 -39.10 -32.19
C THR A 162 -9.21 -38.05 -31.71
N VAL A 163 -10.01 -37.54 -32.64
CA VAL A 163 -11.17 -36.68 -32.42
C VAL A 163 -12.26 -37.46 -31.67
N ALA A 164 -12.79 -36.87 -30.58
CA ALA A 164 -14.01 -37.31 -29.91
C ALA A 164 -14.95 -36.10 -29.72
N PRO A 165 -16.28 -36.30 -29.80
CA PRO A 165 -17.28 -35.23 -29.97
C PRO A 165 -17.63 -34.49 -28.67
N PRO A 166 -18.30 -33.32 -28.76
CA PRO A 166 -18.60 -32.48 -27.61
C PRO A 166 -19.65 -33.09 -26.67
N VAL A 167 -19.38 -33.00 -25.37
CA VAL A 167 -20.29 -33.36 -24.28
C VAL A 167 -21.14 -32.12 -23.93
N PRO A 168 -22.46 -32.27 -23.68
CA PRO A 168 -23.34 -31.15 -23.40
C PRO A 168 -23.11 -30.55 -22.00
N VAL A 169 -23.28 -29.23 -21.92
CA VAL A 169 -23.36 -28.43 -20.69
C VAL A 169 -24.64 -28.83 -19.95
N VAL A 170 -24.50 -29.19 -18.68
CA VAL A 170 -25.61 -29.40 -17.75
C VAL A 170 -25.65 -28.17 -16.86
N ASP A 171 -26.72 -27.39 -16.97
CA ASP A 171 -27.13 -26.38 -16.01
C ASP A 171 -27.62 -27.10 -14.75
N ASP A 172 -26.87 -27.00 -13.65
CA ASP A 172 -27.37 -27.34 -12.32
C ASP A 172 -27.68 -26.06 -11.55
N VAL A 173 -28.98 -25.81 -11.51
CA VAL A 173 -29.72 -24.92 -10.63
C VAL A 173 -29.42 -25.27 -9.16
N PHE A 174 -28.98 -24.28 -8.39
CA PHE A 174 -29.09 -24.31 -6.92
C PHE A 174 -30.06 -23.20 -6.50
N GLU A 175 -31.31 -23.60 -6.32
CA GLU A 175 -32.24 -22.93 -5.40
C GLU A 175 -31.78 -23.28 -3.98
N ASP A 176 -31.63 -22.28 -3.12
CA ASP A 176 -31.79 -22.52 -1.68
C ASP A 176 -32.57 -21.37 -1.04
N GLU A 177 -33.71 -21.80 -0.52
CA GLU A 177 -34.79 -21.09 0.11
C GLU A 177 -34.56 -21.21 1.61
N THR A 178 -34.40 -20.10 2.35
CA THR A 178 -34.68 -20.13 3.79
C THR A 178 -35.37 -18.85 4.25
N ASP A 179 -36.64 -19.06 4.53
CA ASP A 179 -37.60 -18.20 5.18
C ASP A 179 -37.37 -18.11 6.70
N ILE A 180 -37.66 -16.91 7.23
CA ILE A 180 -38.35 -16.60 8.49
C ILE A 180 -37.62 -16.91 9.82
N ILE A 181 -37.40 -15.85 10.64
CA ILE A 181 -38.06 -15.61 11.94
C ILE A 181 -37.98 -14.10 12.24
N GLU A 182 -39.14 -13.45 12.16
CA GLU A 182 -39.44 -12.17 12.84
C GLU A 182 -39.53 -12.44 14.35
N GLU A 183 -38.91 -11.60 15.18
CA GLU A 183 -39.25 -11.52 16.60
C GLU A 183 -39.53 -10.07 16.99
N GLU A 184 -40.65 -9.94 17.67
CA GLU A 184 -41.52 -8.79 17.82
C GLU A 184 -41.10 -7.89 19.00
N ALA A 185 -41.39 -6.60 18.84
CA ALA A 185 -41.10 -5.53 19.78
C ALA A 185 -41.90 -5.65 21.09
N VAL A 186 -41.27 -5.26 22.22
CA VAL A 186 -41.99 -4.86 23.43
C VAL A 186 -41.40 -3.55 23.96
N ALA A 187 -42.30 -2.57 24.09
CA ALA A 187 -42.09 -1.21 24.54
C ALA A 187 -41.92 -1.07 26.07
N GLU A 188 -40.96 -0.20 26.48
CA GLU A 188 -41.02 0.94 27.44
C GLU A 188 -41.97 0.97 28.68
N PRO A 189 -41.80 1.90 29.67
CA PRO A 189 -40.65 2.63 30.24
C PRO A 189 -40.73 2.66 31.82
N PRO A 190 -40.40 3.74 32.57
CA PRO A 190 -39.08 4.21 33.02
C PRO A 190 -38.88 4.18 34.56
N LEU A 191 -37.63 4.39 34.97
CA LEU A 191 -37.16 4.58 36.35
C LEU A 191 -37.36 6.03 36.84
N ALA A 192 -37.87 6.20 38.08
CA ALA A 192 -37.83 7.46 38.81
C ALA A 192 -37.74 7.27 40.34
N ILE A 193 -36.67 7.84 40.91
CA ILE A 193 -36.56 8.63 42.16
C ILE A 193 -36.57 7.92 43.55
N GLU A 194 -35.57 8.35 44.32
CA GLU A 194 -35.10 8.11 45.70
C GLU A 194 -36.11 8.37 46.87
N PRO A 195 -35.69 8.58 48.15
CA PRO A 195 -34.94 7.75 49.13
C PRO A 195 -35.72 7.60 50.46
N ALA A 196 -35.10 6.94 51.47
CA ALA A 196 -35.09 7.32 52.91
C ALA A 196 -35.27 6.15 53.91
N VAL A 197 -34.17 5.92 54.66
CA VAL A 197 -34.04 5.72 56.12
C VAL A 197 -35.33 5.44 56.92
N ALA A 198 -35.39 4.29 57.61
CA ALA A 198 -35.73 4.24 59.04
C ALA A 198 -35.58 2.84 59.67
N ALA A 199 -34.86 2.84 60.79
CA ALA A 199 -35.16 2.18 62.06
C ALA A 199 -35.09 0.65 62.17
N ALA A 200 -34.14 0.26 63.03
CA ALA A 200 -33.97 -1.02 63.67
C ALA A 200 -35.21 -1.45 64.48
N VAL A 201 -35.55 -2.74 64.36
CA VAL A 201 -36.31 -3.48 65.37
C VAL A 201 -35.52 -4.74 65.70
N VAL A 202 -35.13 -4.82 66.96
CA VAL A 202 -34.47 -5.97 67.61
C VAL A 202 -35.56 -6.93 68.07
N GLU A 203 -35.52 -8.18 67.61
CA GLU A 203 -36.28 -9.30 68.21
C GLU A 203 -35.40 -10.55 68.39
N PRO A 204 -35.70 -11.40 69.39
CA PRO A 204 -34.75 -12.24 70.13
C PRO A 204 -34.41 -13.59 69.46
N PRO A 205 -33.33 -14.28 69.92
CA PRO A 205 -32.79 -15.46 69.25
C PRO A 205 -33.67 -16.70 69.47
N ALA A 206 -34.16 -17.27 68.37
CA ALA A 206 -34.79 -18.59 68.33
C ALA A 206 -33.73 -19.71 68.18
N PRO A 207 -33.99 -20.91 68.72
CA PRO A 207 -32.97 -21.90 69.07
C PRO A 207 -32.33 -22.62 67.88
N ALA A 208 -31.06 -22.98 68.09
CA ALA A 208 -30.17 -23.66 67.17
C ALA A 208 -30.80 -24.84 66.43
N LYS A 209 -30.98 -24.70 65.12
CA LYS A 209 -31.17 -25.85 64.21
C LYS A 209 -29.83 -26.59 64.09
N PRO A 210 -29.81 -27.93 64.14
CA PRO A 210 -28.58 -28.70 64.00
C PRO A 210 -28.00 -28.44 62.61
N ARG A 211 -26.83 -27.81 62.62
CA ARG A 211 -26.00 -27.53 61.44
C ARG A 211 -25.57 -28.87 60.86
N ARG A 212 -26.40 -29.43 59.96
CA ARG A 212 -26.08 -30.58 59.13
C ARG A 212 -24.92 -30.12 58.25
N GLN A 213 -23.70 -30.46 58.68
CA GLN A 213 -22.49 -30.30 57.88
C GLN A 213 -22.67 -31.20 56.65
N GLN A 214 -23.30 -30.68 55.61
CA GLN A 214 -23.01 -31.11 54.26
C GLN A 214 -21.54 -30.77 54.05
N ALA A 215 -20.69 -31.76 54.30
CA ALA A 215 -19.37 -31.80 53.70
C ALA A 215 -19.62 -31.75 52.19
N GLU A 216 -19.60 -30.54 51.62
CA GLU A 216 -19.45 -30.33 50.19
C GLU A 216 -18.21 -31.11 49.80
N ARG A 217 -18.43 -32.33 49.29
CA ARG A 217 -17.42 -33.12 48.59
C ARG A 217 -16.95 -32.19 47.47
N SER A 218 -15.84 -31.51 47.71
CA SER A 218 -15.16 -30.69 46.72
C SER A 218 -14.71 -31.65 45.62
N GLY A 219 -15.58 -31.80 44.62
CA GLY A 219 -15.29 -32.61 43.45
C GLY A 219 -13.92 -32.18 42.90
N PRO A 220 -13.10 -33.14 42.43
CA PRO A 220 -11.75 -32.85 42.00
C PRO A 220 -11.79 -31.70 41.00
N ARG A 221 -11.24 -30.55 41.39
CA ARG A 221 -11.18 -29.35 40.55
C ARG A 221 -10.43 -29.73 39.29
N ARG A 222 -11.15 -30.00 38.19
CA ARG A 222 -10.59 -30.21 36.86
C ARG A 222 -9.65 -29.04 36.60
N ARG A 223 -8.33 -29.31 36.57
CA ARG A 223 -7.34 -28.31 36.17
C ARG A 223 -7.72 -27.87 34.76
N ARG A 224 -8.28 -26.67 34.64
CA ARG A 224 -8.53 -26.04 33.33
C ARG A 224 -7.22 -26.08 32.55
N ASP A 225 -7.28 -26.63 31.34
CA ASP A 225 -6.13 -26.80 30.47
C ASP A 225 -5.68 -25.45 29.89
N ARG A 226 -5.05 -24.63 30.74
CA ARG A 226 -4.61 -23.27 30.41
C ARG A 226 -3.62 -23.24 29.25
N LEU A 227 -2.84 -24.31 29.07
CA LEU A 227 -1.87 -24.42 27.98
C LEU A 227 -2.58 -24.58 26.63
N GLY A 228 -3.59 -25.44 26.56
CA GLY A 228 -4.37 -25.63 25.32
C GLY A 228 -5.05 -24.35 24.87
N LEU A 229 -5.68 -23.64 25.82
CA LEU A 229 -6.32 -22.36 25.55
C LEU A 229 -5.30 -21.29 25.11
N GLY A 230 -4.16 -21.19 25.80
CA GLY A 230 -3.11 -20.23 25.46
C GLY A 230 -2.52 -20.46 24.06
N LEU A 231 -2.22 -21.72 23.70
CA LEU A 231 -1.72 -22.06 22.37
C LEU A 231 -2.76 -21.78 21.27
N LEU A 232 -4.05 -22.02 21.55
CA LEU A 232 -5.13 -21.71 20.62
C LEU A 232 -5.21 -20.20 20.38
N PHE A 233 -5.19 -19.39 21.44
CA PHE A 233 -5.14 -17.93 21.31
C PHE A 233 -3.93 -17.46 20.50
N ILE A 234 -2.74 -18.00 20.77
CA ILE A 234 -1.53 -17.65 20.00
C ILE A 234 -1.69 -18.03 18.52
N SER A 235 -2.25 -19.21 18.21
CA SER A 235 -2.48 -19.63 16.83
C SER A 235 -3.45 -18.70 16.09
N LEU A 236 -4.52 -18.24 16.76
CA LEU A 236 -5.47 -17.28 16.20
C LEU A 236 -4.83 -15.91 15.98
N LEU A 237 -4.02 -15.43 16.93
CA LEU A 237 -3.29 -14.17 16.77
C LEU A 237 -2.32 -14.22 15.58
N LEU A 238 -1.59 -15.33 15.40
CA LEU A 238 -0.70 -15.51 14.26
C LEU A 238 -1.45 -15.55 12.94
N LEU A 239 -2.62 -16.20 12.90
CA LEU A 239 -3.47 -16.24 11.71
C LEU A 239 -4.04 -14.85 11.39
N GLY A 240 -4.50 -14.12 12.40
CA GLY A 240 -4.96 -12.74 12.26
C GLY A 240 -3.85 -11.81 11.75
N ALA A 241 -2.63 -11.93 12.29
CA ALA A 241 -1.47 -11.21 11.81
C ALA A 241 -1.10 -11.58 10.35
N ALA A 242 -1.17 -12.88 10.00
CA ALA A 242 -0.95 -13.34 8.63
C ALA A 242 -1.96 -12.74 7.65
N ALA A 243 -3.24 -12.71 8.03
CA ALA A 243 -4.30 -12.09 7.23
C ALA A 243 -4.10 -10.58 7.08
N LEU A 244 -3.78 -9.87 8.17
CA LEU A 244 -3.51 -8.43 8.13
C LEU A 244 -2.31 -8.10 7.23
N VAL A 245 -1.22 -8.86 7.32
CA VAL A 245 -0.04 -8.69 6.44
C VAL A 245 -0.38 -8.98 4.98
N TYR A 246 -1.26 -9.94 4.71
CA TYR A 246 -1.65 -10.32 3.35
C TYR A 246 -2.58 -9.30 2.70
N TYR A 247 -3.64 -8.87 3.39
CA TYR A 247 -4.68 -8.01 2.81
C TYR A 247 -4.37 -6.53 2.92
N VAL A 248 -3.81 -6.08 4.05
CA VAL A 248 -3.59 -4.63 4.29
C VAL A 248 -2.17 -4.23 3.93
N ASN A 249 -1.20 -5.13 4.11
CA ASN A 249 0.23 -4.86 3.94
C ASN A 249 0.69 -3.55 4.62
N PRO A 250 0.82 -3.54 5.96
CA PRO A 250 1.17 -2.33 6.72
C PRO A 250 2.57 -1.79 6.40
N PHE A 251 3.38 -2.53 5.65
CA PHE A 251 4.77 -2.16 5.37
C PHE A 251 4.89 -1.07 4.32
N SER A 252 3.89 -0.83 3.46
CA SER A 252 3.94 0.23 2.45
C SER A 252 4.07 1.61 3.08
N ARG A 253 3.28 1.90 4.12
CA ARG A 253 3.38 3.17 4.86
C ARG A 253 4.72 3.32 5.59
N LEU A 254 5.22 2.21 6.17
CA LEU A 254 6.52 2.22 6.85
C LEU A 254 7.68 2.42 5.87
N ALA A 255 7.60 1.83 4.68
CA ALA A 255 8.59 2.00 3.62
C ALA A 255 8.62 3.45 3.12
N LEU A 256 7.45 4.03 2.86
CA LEU A 256 7.31 5.42 2.43
C LEU A 256 7.83 6.40 3.49
N GLY A 257 7.54 6.17 4.78
CA GLY A 257 8.04 7.02 5.86
C GLY A 257 9.54 6.95 6.10
N ALA A 258 10.23 5.94 5.56
CA ALA A 258 11.68 5.79 5.63
C ALA A 258 12.38 6.13 4.29
N ALA A 259 11.63 6.54 3.28
CA ALA A 259 12.13 6.81 1.95
C ALA A 259 12.62 8.25 1.79
N SER A 260 13.39 8.47 0.73
CA SER A 260 13.78 9.78 0.25
C SER A 260 12.86 10.22 -0.90
N LEU A 261 12.62 11.52 -1.01
CA LEU A 261 11.86 12.14 -2.10
C LEU A 261 12.82 12.71 -3.14
N ALA A 262 12.63 12.34 -4.40
CA ALA A 262 13.40 12.84 -5.53
C ALA A 262 13.19 14.33 -5.72
N ARG A 263 14.23 14.99 -6.23
CA ARG A 263 14.19 16.42 -6.52
C ARG A 263 14.29 16.64 -8.03
N PRO A 264 13.73 17.74 -8.56
CA PRO A 264 13.98 18.10 -9.94
C PRO A 264 15.46 18.33 -10.22
N VAL A 265 15.92 17.97 -11.42
CA VAL A 265 17.30 18.22 -11.87
C VAL A 265 17.63 19.71 -11.99
N ALA A 266 16.63 20.56 -12.17
CA ALA A 266 16.75 22.00 -12.34
C ALA A 266 15.57 22.73 -11.70
N SER A 267 15.78 23.97 -11.25
CA SER A 267 14.68 24.86 -10.85
C SER A 267 13.99 25.45 -12.07
N SER A 268 12.66 25.59 -12.05
CA SER A 268 11.97 26.47 -13.00
C SER A 268 12.34 27.93 -12.73
N ASP A 269 12.56 28.73 -13.78
CA ASP A 269 12.86 30.16 -13.67
C ASP A 269 11.63 31.03 -13.33
N SER A 270 10.44 30.46 -13.24
CA SER A 270 9.20 31.20 -12.93
C SER A 270 9.19 31.74 -11.50
N ALA A 271 8.89 33.04 -11.37
CA ALA A 271 8.55 33.63 -10.08
C ALA A 271 7.31 32.94 -9.50
N SER A 272 7.27 32.70 -8.19
CA SER A 272 6.05 32.23 -7.54
C SER A 272 4.90 33.20 -7.87
N PRO A 273 3.69 32.71 -8.18
CA PRO A 273 2.53 33.58 -8.17
C PRO A 273 2.49 34.25 -6.80
N ALA A 274 2.29 35.57 -6.77
CA ALA A 274 2.14 36.29 -5.50
C ALA A 274 0.92 35.71 -4.77
N THR A 275 1.05 35.43 -3.48
CA THR A 275 -0.04 34.90 -2.65
C THR A 275 -1.15 35.97 -2.53
N GLY A 276 -2.26 35.77 -3.26
CA GLY A 276 -3.50 36.56 -3.12
C GLY A 276 -4.10 37.11 -4.43
N SER A 277 -5.39 36.79 -4.64
CA SER A 277 -6.37 37.38 -5.60
C SER A 277 -5.83 37.89 -6.94
N GLY A 278 -5.00 37.09 -7.62
CA GLY A 278 -4.62 37.40 -8.99
C GLY A 278 -5.84 37.29 -9.91
N ASN A 279 -5.95 38.20 -10.89
CA ASN A 279 -6.90 38.08 -11.98
C ASN A 279 -6.33 37.07 -12.97
N TRP A 280 -6.60 35.79 -12.76
CA TRP A 280 -6.00 34.71 -13.55
C TRP A 280 -6.88 34.35 -14.74
N CYS A 281 -6.26 34.08 -15.88
CA CYS A 281 -6.92 33.72 -17.11
C CYS A 281 -6.32 32.43 -17.68
N VAL A 282 -7.15 31.57 -18.28
CA VAL A 282 -6.71 30.46 -19.11
C VAL A 282 -6.60 30.89 -20.57
N GLN A 283 -5.48 30.52 -21.19
CA GLN A 283 -5.21 30.71 -22.61
C GLN A 283 -4.72 29.39 -23.22
N GLY A 284 -5.22 29.01 -24.40
CA GLY A 284 -4.77 27.79 -25.05
C GLY A 284 -5.22 27.65 -26.49
N GLU A 285 -4.70 26.62 -27.17
CA GLU A 285 -4.94 26.35 -28.60
C GLU A 285 -6.40 25.99 -28.93
N PHE A 286 -7.17 25.61 -27.92
CA PHE A 286 -8.60 25.30 -28.05
C PHE A 286 -9.47 26.56 -28.22
N GLN A 287 -8.93 27.74 -27.92
CA GLN A 287 -9.61 29.03 -28.14
C GLN A 287 -9.38 29.50 -29.58
N ALA A 288 -10.32 30.27 -30.14
CA ALA A 288 -10.08 30.93 -31.42
C ALA A 288 -8.91 31.92 -31.30
N ALA A 289 -8.08 32.06 -32.33
CA ALA A 289 -6.87 32.91 -32.30
C ALA A 289 -7.09 34.41 -31.98
N SER A 290 -8.34 34.86 -31.94
CA SER A 290 -8.74 36.24 -31.59
C SER A 290 -9.63 36.31 -30.34
N ALA A 291 -9.87 35.18 -29.67
CA ALA A 291 -10.64 35.14 -28.44
C ALA A 291 -9.81 35.76 -27.31
N ALA A 292 -10.50 36.51 -26.45
CA ALA A 292 -9.90 36.98 -25.21
C ALA A 292 -9.60 35.76 -24.30
N PRO A 293 -8.55 35.84 -23.46
CA PRO A 293 -8.32 34.86 -22.40
C PRO A 293 -9.56 34.74 -21.51
N VAL A 294 -9.81 33.53 -21.01
CA VAL A 294 -11.00 33.28 -20.18
C VAL A 294 -10.61 33.36 -18.71
N ALA A 295 -11.29 34.20 -17.94
CA ALA A 295 -11.02 34.36 -16.52
C ALA A 295 -11.31 33.06 -15.74
N LEU A 296 -10.38 32.69 -14.88
CA LEU A 296 -10.55 31.68 -13.84
C LEU A 296 -11.21 32.33 -12.63
N VAL A 297 -12.11 31.61 -11.96
CA VAL A 297 -12.90 32.12 -10.85
C VAL A 297 -12.58 31.33 -9.58
N ASP A 298 -12.30 32.06 -8.51
CA ASP A 298 -12.19 31.55 -7.13
C ASP A 298 -13.46 32.00 -6.38
N GLY A 299 -14.49 31.17 -6.40
CA GLY A 299 -15.84 31.58 -6.01
C GLY A 299 -16.80 30.44 -5.70
N GLY A 300 -16.32 29.19 -5.60
CA GLY A 300 -17.13 28.00 -5.38
C GLY A 300 -18.02 27.64 -6.57
N ALA A 301 -17.62 28.01 -7.78
CA ALA A 301 -18.36 27.76 -9.02
C ALA A 301 -17.40 27.40 -10.16
N GLY A 302 -17.92 26.76 -11.22
CA GLY A 302 -17.12 26.48 -12.42
C GLY A 302 -16.06 25.38 -12.25
N GLY A 303 -16.17 24.55 -11.21
CA GLY A 303 -15.22 23.48 -10.87
C GLY A 303 -14.50 23.67 -9.54
N ASP A 304 -14.58 24.88 -8.98
CA ASP A 304 -14.06 25.24 -7.67
C ASP A 304 -15.09 24.86 -6.60
N LEU A 305 -14.63 24.18 -5.55
CA LEU A 305 -15.47 23.70 -4.45
C LEU A 305 -15.64 24.75 -3.34
N LEU A 306 -14.67 25.64 -3.15
CA LEU A 306 -14.62 26.58 -2.04
C LEU A 306 -14.11 27.93 -2.54
N GLY A 307 -14.97 28.94 -2.53
CA GLY A 307 -14.53 30.29 -2.90
C GLY A 307 -13.60 30.93 -1.86
N GLU A 308 -12.75 31.82 -2.37
CA GLU A 308 -11.76 32.63 -1.66
C GLU A 308 -10.63 31.81 -0.99
N ASP A 309 -10.33 30.61 -1.48
CA ASP A 309 -9.24 29.78 -0.97
C ASP A 309 -7.94 29.87 -1.81
N GLY A 310 -7.98 30.57 -2.94
CA GLY A 310 -6.86 30.70 -3.88
C GLY A 310 -6.79 29.59 -4.92
N ILE A 311 -7.84 28.78 -5.05
CA ILE A 311 -8.04 27.80 -6.11
C ILE A 311 -8.98 28.40 -7.16
N PHE A 312 -8.43 28.76 -8.31
CA PHE A 312 -9.19 29.34 -9.41
C PHE A 312 -9.54 28.25 -10.42
N SER A 313 -10.80 28.19 -10.84
CA SER A 313 -11.24 27.21 -11.82
C SER A 313 -12.10 27.79 -12.93
N VAL A 314 -12.15 27.09 -14.05
CA VAL A 314 -13.14 27.33 -15.09
C VAL A 314 -13.40 26.06 -15.90
N GLU A 315 -14.67 25.77 -16.16
CA GLU A 315 -15.06 24.75 -17.12
C GLU A 315 -15.13 25.37 -18.53
N GLN A 316 -14.50 24.72 -19.51
CA GLN A 316 -14.61 25.06 -20.93
C GLN A 316 -14.99 23.84 -21.75
N VAL A 317 -15.89 24.06 -22.70
CA VAL A 317 -16.29 23.04 -23.68
C VAL A 317 -15.31 23.06 -24.85
N ILE A 318 -14.60 21.96 -25.04
CA ILE A 318 -13.63 21.81 -26.13
C ILE A 318 -14.35 21.25 -27.37
N PRO A 319 -14.47 22.02 -28.47
CA PRO A 319 -15.39 21.71 -29.56
C PRO A 319 -14.95 20.51 -30.42
N ARG A 320 -13.67 20.14 -30.38
CA ARG A 320 -13.11 19.05 -31.18
C ARG A 320 -12.26 18.12 -30.32
N PRO A 321 -12.27 16.81 -30.59
CA PRO A 321 -11.36 15.89 -29.93
C PRO A 321 -9.93 16.13 -30.40
N GLY A 322 -8.96 16.05 -29.48
CA GLY A 322 -7.55 16.26 -29.79
C GLY A 322 -6.68 16.47 -28.56
N ALA A 323 -5.40 16.75 -28.80
CA ALA A 323 -4.48 17.25 -27.79
C ALA A 323 -4.31 18.75 -28.00
N TYR A 324 -4.34 19.52 -26.92
CA TYR A 324 -4.22 20.98 -26.95
C TYR A 324 -3.24 21.47 -25.91
N GLU A 325 -2.47 22.49 -26.26
CA GLU A 325 -1.58 23.19 -25.33
C GLU A 325 -2.29 24.39 -24.69
N TRP A 326 -1.97 24.67 -23.42
CA TRP A 326 -2.59 25.74 -22.65
C TRP A 326 -1.72 26.22 -21.49
N GLN A 327 -1.98 27.43 -21.01
CA GLN A 327 -1.30 28.05 -19.89
C GLN A 327 -2.26 28.94 -19.10
N VAL A 328 -1.89 29.21 -17.85
CA VAL A 328 -2.48 30.24 -17.01
C VAL A 328 -1.66 31.51 -17.15
N ILE A 329 -2.32 32.64 -17.35
CA ILE A 329 -1.71 33.95 -17.41
C ILE A 329 -2.35 34.88 -16.40
N ASP A 330 -1.64 35.89 -15.95
CA ASP A 330 -2.28 37.05 -15.31
C ASP A 330 -3.00 37.86 -16.41
N CYS A 331 -4.31 38.04 -16.26
CA CYS A 331 -5.14 38.77 -17.23
C CYS A 331 -4.70 40.23 -17.39
N ASP A 332 -4.12 40.83 -16.34
CA ASP A 332 -3.64 42.21 -16.32
C ASP A 332 -2.16 42.30 -16.73
N ASN A 333 -1.41 41.20 -16.59
CA ASN A 333 -0.01 41.10 -17.00
C ASN A 333 0.30 39.77 -17.72
N PRO A 334 0.12 39.70 -19.06
CA PRO A 334 0.30 38.45 -19.82
C PRO A 334 1.76 37.97 -19.89
N GLU A 335 2.74 38.71 -19.35
CA GLU A 335 4.11 38.23 -19.21
C GLU A 335 4.28 37.25 -18.03
N LEU A 336 3.33 37.21 -17.09
CA LEU A 336 3.29 36.24 -16.00
C LEU A 336 2.52 35.00 -16.45
N ILE A 337 3.25 33.91 -16.72
CA ILE A 337 2.73 32.69 -17.34
C ILE A 337 3.09 31.46 -16.49
N PHE A 338 2.12 30.57 -16.31
CA PHE A 338 2.23 29.35 -15.51
C PHE A 338 1.59 28.14 -16.21
N PRO A 339 2.28 26.99 -16.32
CA PRO A 339 3.73 26.82 -16.11
C PRO A 339 4.52 27.56 -17.21
N PRO A 340 5.86 27.75 -17.06
CA PRO A 340 6.66 28.46 -18.06
C PRO A 340 6.66 27.80 -19.44
N ALA A 341 6.68 26.46 -19.49
CA ALA A 341 6.36 25.71 -20.69
C ALA A 341 4.84 25.39 -20.72
N PRO A 342 4.21 25.30 -21.90
CA PRO A 342 2.79 24.99 -21.99
C PRO A 342 2.40 23.69 -21.28
N ALA A 343 1.28 23.73 -20.55
CA ALA A 343 0.59 22.53 -20.11
C ALA A 343 -0.21 21.96 -21.29
N TRP A 344 -0.79 20.78 -21.07
CA TRP A 344 -1.54 20.06 -22.10
C TRP A 344 -2.86 19.51 -21.57
N ILE A 345 -3.81 19.30 -22.47
CA ILE A 345 -5.03 18.53 -22.25
C ILE A 345 -5.26 17.53 -23.38
N THR A 346 -6.05 16.49 -23.11
CA THR A 346 -6.54 15.55 -24.13
C THR A 346 -8.06 15.41 -24.05
N THR A 347 -8.72 15.53 -25.21
CA THR A 347 -10.16 15.27 -25.36
C THR A 347 -10.40 14.17 -26.38
N THR A 348 -11.39 13.31 -26.11
CA THR A 348 -11.73 12.15 -26.97
C THR A 348 -13.07 12.31 -27.68
N ALA A 349 -13.90 13.23 -27.22
CA ALA A 349 -15.19 13.58 -27.83
C ALA A 349 -15.23 15.06 -28.25
N ALA A 350 -16.11 15.36 -29.21
CA ALA A 350 -16.48 16.75 -29.50
C ALA A 350 -17.35 17.30 -28.36
N ASP A 351 -17.27 18.62 -28.14
CA ASP A 351 -17.96 19.35 -27.09
C ASP A 351 -17.73 18.74 -25.68
N GLN A 352 -16.52 18.21 -25.45
CA GLN A 352 -16.16 17.64 -24.16
C GLN A 352 -15.86 18.76 -23.15
N PRO A 353 -16.52 18.80 -21.98
CA PRO A 353 -16.16 19.74 -20.92
C PRO A 353 -14.81 19.37 -20.31
N VAL A 354 -13.99 20.38 -20.07
CA VAL A 354 -12.70 20.28 -19.38
C VAL A 354 -12.67 21.34 -18.30
N THR A 355 -12.40 20.93 -17.07
CA THR A 355 -12.22 21.85 -15.93
C THR A 355 -10.75 22.17 -15.80
N PHE A 356 -10.39 23.45 -15.97
CA PHE A 356 -9.05 23.96 -15.73
C PHE A 356 -8.98 24.46 -14.29
N THR A 357 -7.89 24.16 -13.60
CA THR A 357 -7.67 24.55 -12.21
C THR A 357 -6.29 25.13 -12.04
N PHE A 358 -6.21 26.27 -11.35
CA PHE A 358 -5.00 26.92 -10.94
C PHE A 358 -5.04 27.17 -9.44
N ASP A 359 -4.18 26.52 -8.69
CA ASP A 359 -4.03 26.76 -7.26
C ASP A 359 -2.77 27.60 -7.03
N SER A 360 -2.97 28.84 -6.61
CA SER A 360 -1.88 29.81 -6.41
C SER A 360 -1.22 29.73 -5.03
N ASN A 361 -1.80 28.99 -4.09
CA ASN A 361 -1.42 28.99 -2.68
C ASN A 361 -1.01 27.60 -2.15
N GLU A 362 -1.02 26.57 -3.01
CA GLU A 362 -0.73 25.19 -2.62
C GLU A 362 0.65 25.02 -1.98
N SER A 363 0.63 24.87 -0.66
CA SER A 363 1.81 24.60 0.15
C SER A 363 1.66 23.33 1.01
N ALA A 364 0.58 22.58 0.82
CA ALA A 364 0.08 21.64 1.82
C ALA A 364 0.72 20.24 1.78
N ASP A 365 1.08 19.70 0.61
CA ASP A 365 1.65 18.33 0.55
C ASP A 365 3.15 18.31 0.22
N PRO A 366 4.04 18.04 1.19
CA PRO A 366 5.48 17.93 0.93
C PRO A 366 5.86 16.67 0.13
N LEU A 367 4.93 15.73 -0.09
CA LEU A 367 5.19 14.52 -0.86
C LEU A 367 5.15 14.75 -2.37
N PHE A 368 4.45 15.79 -2.83
CA PHE A 368 4.16 16.00 -4.23
C PHE A 368 4.72 17.33 -4.76
N PHE A 369 5.10 17.33 -6.02
CA PHE A 369 5.49 18.52 -6.78
C PHE A 369 4.46 18.80 -7.88
N PRO A 370 4.25 20.04 -8.35
CA PRO A 370 4.99 21.28 -8.02
C PRO A 370 4.69 21.87 -6.63
N ILE A 371 5.63 22.72 -6.18
CA ILE A 371 5.52 23.64 -5.04
C ILE A 371 6.13 24.97 -5.56
N PRO A 372 5.47 26.15 -5.43
CA PRO A 372 4.36 26.47 -4.53
C PRO A 372 2.97 26.64 -5.18
N PHE A 373 2.81 26.30 -6.46
CA PHE A 373 1.53 26.44 -7.17
C PHE A 373 1.25 25.20 -7.99
N VAL A 374 0.00 25.02 -8.39
CA VAL A 374 -0.44 23.87 -9.18
C VAL A 374 -1.24 24.34 -10.39
N VAL A 375 -0.93 23.76 -11.55
CA VAL A 375 -1.71 23.90 -12.78
C VAL A 375 -2.23 22.52 -13.17
N SER A 376 -3.55 22.34 -13.19
CA SER A 376 -4.19 21.06 -13.48
C SER A 376 -5.38 21.22 -14.42
N ALA A 377 -5.78 20.11 -15.03
CA ALA A 377 -6.99 20.03 -15.82
C ALA A 377 -7.63 18.65 -15.65
N LEU A 378 -8.95 18.62 -15.50
CA LEU A 378 -9.75 17.41 -15.54
C LEU A 378 -10.13 17.12 -17.00
N ASP A 379 -9.40 16.21 -17.64
CA ASP A 379 -9.50 15.88 -19.06
C ASP A 379 -9.67 14.35 -19.29
N ALA A 380 -9.61 13.88 -20.54
CA ALA A 380 -9.79 12.46 -20.88
C ALA A 380 -8.48 11.65 -20.86
N ALA A 381 -7.42 12.15 -20.23
CA ALA A 381 -6.14 11.42 -20.16
C ALA A 381 -6.22 10.31 -19.10
N GLU A 382 -6.01 9.05 -19.51
CA GLU A 382 -6.10 7.89 -18.62
C GLU A 382 -4.90 6.93 -18.72
N ASP A 383 -4.06 7.05 -19.75
CA ASP A 383 -2.89 6.17 -19.96
C ASP A 383 -1.57 6.87 -19.63
N TYR A 384 -1.16 6.70 -18.39
CA TYR A 384 0.09 7.26 -17.86
C TYR A 384 1.22 6.24 -17.90
N ARG A 385 2.39 6.65 -18.38
CA ARG A 385 3.57 5.80 -18.52
C ARG A 385 4.81 6.51 -18.01
N LEU A 386 5.61 5.77 -17.26
CA LEU A 386 6.91 6.18 -16.78
C LEU A 386 7.93 6.17 -17.93
N VAL A 387 8.74 7.22 -18.04
CA VAL A 387 9.88 7.31 -18.95
C VAL A 387 11.11 7.78 -18.19
N GLY A 388 12.24 7.12 -18.40
CA GLY A 388 13.50 7.51 -17.77
C GLY A 388 14.72 6.81 -18.36
N ASP A 389 15.91 7.23 -17.94
CA ASP A 389 17.18 6.68 -18.42
C ASP A 389 17.43 5.22 -17.98
N PHE A 390 16.86 4.80 -16.84
CA PHE A 390 16.88 3.40 -16.37
C PHE A 390 16.22 2.40 -17.32
N GLN A 391 15.42 2.88 -18.30
CA GLN A 391 14.86 2.09 -19.40
C GLN A 391 15.28 2.62 -20.78
N GLY A 392 16.34 3.42 -20.85
CA GLY A 392 16.85 4.00 -22.10
C GLY A 392 15.90 5.00 -22.75
N TRP A 393 15.09 5.71 -21.95
CA TRP A 393 14.07 6.67 -22.40
C TRP A 393 13.00 6.08 -23.33
N ASN A 394 12.77 4.76 -23.28
CA ASN A 394 11.77 4.11 -24.12
C ASN A 394 10.34 4.40 -23.60
N PRO A 395 9.46 5.12 -24.34
CA PRO A 395 8.08 5.39 -23.93
C PRO A 395 7.14 4.19 -24.12
N ASP A 396 7.54 3.20 -24.91
CA ASP A 396 6.76 2.01 -25.22
C ASP A 396 7.09 0.82 -24.30
N ASP A 397 7.81 1.06 -23.20
CA ASP A 397 8.02 0.03 -22.19
C ASP A 397 6.68 -0.28 -21.51
N ALA A 398 6.11 -1.43 -21.84
CA ALA A 398 4.85 -1.92 -21.25
C ALA A 398 4.91 -2.01 -19.72
N SER A 399 6.10 -2.21 -19.15
CA SER A 399 6.30 -2.25 -17.70
C SER A 399 6.47 -0.87 -17.05
N GLY A 400 6.35 0.21 -17.83
CA GLY A 400 6.31 1.59 -17.37
C GLY A 400 4.90 2.13 -17.13
N ARG A 401 3.84 1.41 -17.50
CA ARG A 401 2.45 1.87 -17.30
C ARG A 401 2.12 2.03 -15.82
N LEU A 402 1.51 3.15 -15.43
CA LEU A 402 1.04 3.39 -14.07
C LEU A 402 -0.34 2.74 -13.88
N GLU A 403 -0.57 2.22 -12.68
CA GLU A 403 -1.85 1.65 -12.26
C GLU A 403 -2.60 2.67 -11.41
N GLN A 404 -3.90 2.79 -11.64
CA GLN A 404 -4.76 3.64 -10.82
C GLN A 404 -4.99 2.97 -9.46
N ILE A 405 -4.62 3.66 -8.38
CA ILE A 405 -4.80 3.17 -7.00
C ILE A 405 -5.94 3.89 -6.27
N ASN A 406 -6.31 5.09 -6.72
CA ASN A 406 -7.47 5.84 -6.28
C ASN A 406 -7.95 6.75 -7.43
N ILE A 407 -9.11 7.39 -7.27
CA ILE A 407 -9.55 8.48 -8.16
C ILE A 407 -8.43 9.53 -8.19
N GLY A 408 -8.02 9.91 -9.41
CA GLY A 408 -6.94 10.85 -9.63
C GLY A 408 -5.52 10.35 -9.33
N LEU A 409 -5.35 9.26 -8.56
CA LEU A 409 -4.03 8.83 -8.09
C LEU A 409 -3.55 7.57 -8.80
N TYR A 410 -2.43 7.72 -9.51
CA TYR A 410 -1.75 6.69 -10.26
C TYR A 410 -0.41 6.36 -9.63
N GLN A 411 -0.04 5.09 -9.63
CA GLN A 411 1.19 4.60 -9.05
C GLN A 411 1.90 3.65 -10.01
N GLN A 412 3.23 3.76 -10.10
CA GLN A 412 4.06 2.69 -10.63
C GLN A 412 5.21 2.37 -9.69
N VAL A 413 5.38 1.09 -9.39
CA VAL A 413 6.51 0.60 -8.60
C VAL A 413 7.53 -0.05 -9.51
N ARG A 414 8.70 0.58 -9.63
CA ARG A 414 9.78 0.12 -10.48
C ARG A 414 10.88 -0.50 -9.66
N ARG A 415 11.37 -1.67 -10.11
CA ARG A 415 12.60 -2.26 -9.59
C ARG A 415 13.76 -1.92 -10.53
N ILE A 416 14.68 -1.08 -10.06
CA ILE A 416 15.78 -0.57 -10.88
C ILE A 416 16.90 -1.61 -10.95
N ALA A 417 17.22 -2.09 -12.16
CA ALA A 417 18.07 -3.29 -12.33
C ALA A 417 19.50 -3.11 -11.80
N ARG A 418 20.07 -1.91 -11.92
CA ARG A 418 21.46 -1.61 -11.52
C ARG A 418 21.49 -0.41 -10.58
N ALA A 419 22.40 -0.41 -9.61
CA ALA A 419 22.68 0.77 -8.81
C ALA A 419 23.21 1.91 -9.71
N GLY A 420 22.88 3.16 -9.37
CA GLY A 420 23.27 4.34 -10.14
C GLY A 420 22.36 5.54 -9.87
N SER A 421 22.73 6.67 -10.46
CA SER A 421 21.90 7.88 -10.55
C SER A 421 21.06 7.82 -11.81
N TYR A 422 19.80 8.20 -11.70
CA TYR A 422 18.78 8.06 -12.73
C TYR A 422 17.87 9.28 -12.78
N GLU A 423 17.22 9.44 -13.93
CA GLU A 423 16.29 10.52 -14.23
C GLU A 423 15.01 9.94 -14.84
N GLY A 424 13.86 10.52 -14.48
CA GLY A 424 12.60 10.15 -15.11
C GLY A 424 11.44 11.09 -14.81
N TYR A 425 10.40 10.94 -15.62
CA TYR A 425 9.12 11.64 -15.49
C TYR A 425 8.01 10.75 -16.07
N VAL A 426 6.76 11.19 -15.93
CA VAL A 426 5.60 10.46 -16.45
C VAL A 426 5.09 11.13 -17.71
N ILE A 427 4.57 10.36 -18.66
CA ILE A 427 3.90 10.86 -19.86
C ILE A 427 2.47 10.34 -19.90
N ALA A 428 1.56 11.11 -20.49
CA ALA A 428 0.26 10.64 -20.91
C ALA A 428 0.29 10.45 -22.43
N GLY A 429 0.35 9.21 -22.91
CA GLY A 429 0.44 8.92 -24.35
C GLY A 429 1.79 9.23 -25.01
N ASN A 430 2.21 10.50 -25.09
CA ASN A 430 3.43 10.90 -25.81
C ASN A 430 4.35 11.84 -25.00
N ARG A 431 5.59 12.05 -25.48
CA ARG A 431 6.64 12.80 -24.75
C ARG A 431 6.35 14.29 -24.54
N ARG A 432 5.48 14.91 -25.34
CA ARG A 432 5.04 16.30 -25.13
C ARG A 432 3.89 16.41 -24.13
N GLN A 433 3.36 15.30 -23.66
CA GLN A 433 2.30 15.25 -22.66
C GLN A 433 2.89 14.74 -21.35
N ALA A 434 3.90 15.45 -20.85
CA ALA A 434 4.64 15.02 -19.67
C ALA A 434 4.02 15.57 -18.38
N ILE A 435 4.26 14.86 -17.29
CA ILE A 435 4.01 15.26 -15.92
C ILE A 435 5.32 15.05 -15.15
N ASP A 436 5.84 16.14 -14.62
CA ASP A 436 7.13 16.19 -13.96
C ASP A 436 7.06 16.94 -12.60
N ALA A 437 8.20 17.42 -12.11
CA ALA A 437 8.28 18.19 -10.86
C ALA A 437 7.62 19.57 -10.93
N TYR A 438 7.21 20.02 -12.11
CA TYR A 438 6.56 21.29 -12.35
C TYR A 438 5.10 21.13 -12.82
N GLY A 439 4.61 19.89 -12.86
CA GLY A 439 3.25 19.53 -13.19
C GLY A 439 3.11 19.12 -14.65
N ARG A 440 1.96 19.41 -15.26
CA ARG A 440 1.70 19.13 -16.69
C ARG A 440 2.54 20.07 -17.57
N THR A 441 3.38 19.53 -18.44
CA THR A 441 4.29 20.33 -19.29
C THR A 441 4.61 19.63 -20.62
N THR A 442 4.89 20.43 -21.64
CA THR A 442 5.45 19.98 -22.93
C THR A 442 6.97 19.88 -22.94
N GLU A 443 7.65 20.50 -21.98
CA GLU A 443 9.10 20.52 -21.82
C GLU A 443 9.48 19.99 -20.43
N PRO A 444 9.56 18.66 -20.25
CA PRO A 444 9.74 18.06 -18.93
C PRO A 444 11.14 18.27 -18.37
N ILE A 445 11.19 18.63 -17.09
CA ILE A 445 12.35 18.62 -16.21
C ILE A 445 12.27 17.36 -15.32
N PRO A 446 13.09 16.32 -15.57
CA PRO A 446 12.98 15.05 -14.87
C PRO A 446 13.27 15.16 -13.37
N PHE A 447 12.73 14.19 -12.62
CA PHE A 447 13.14 13.91 -11.25
C PHE A 447 14.46 13.15 -11.24
N ALA A 448 15.43 13.62 -10.46
CA ALA A 448 16.68 12.92 -10.20
C ALA A 448 16.56 12.04 -8.95
N PHE A 449 16.98 10.79 -9.04
CA PHE A 449 17.05 9.88 -7.91
C PHE A 449 18.26 8.95 -8.02
N GLU A 450 18.65 8.35 -6.89
CA GLU A 450 19.79 7.44 -6.84
C GLU A 450 19.37 6.09 -6.26
N THR A 451 20.05 5.03 -6.67
CA THR A 451 19.87 3.69 -6.11
C THR A 451 21.21 3.14 -5.67
N GLU A 452 21.30 2.69 -4.43
CA GLU A 452 22.55 2.18 -3.86
C GLU A 452 22.82 0.72 -4.26
N ARG A 453 21.75 -0.05 -4.53
CA ARG A 453 21.84 -1.48 -4.82
C ARG A 453 21.05 -1.86 -6.06
N ASN A 454 21.54 -2.91 -6.70
CA ASN A 454 20.84 -3.55 -7.80
C ASN A 454 19.48 -4.09 -7.32
N GLY A 455 18.43 -3.68 -8.00
CA GLY A 455 17.07 -4.10 -7.71
C GLY A 455 16.44 -3.37 -6.53
N ASP A 456 16.91 -2.16 -6.20
CA ASP A 456 16.18 -1.24 -5.33
C ASP A 456 14.83 -0.85 -5.95
N TYR A 457 13.86 -0.57 -5.10
CA TYR A 457 12.51 -0.16 -5.51
C TYR A 457 12.43 1.36 -5.54
N VAL A 458 11.74 1.88 -6.55
CA VAL A 458 11.40 3.29 -6.72
C VAL A 458 9.92 3.38 -7.02
N VAL A 459 9.22 4.27 -6.33
CA VAL A 459 7.77 4.48 -6.51
C VAL A 459 7.56 5.80 -7.21
N PHE A 460 6.84 5.77 -8.32
CA PHE A 460 6.38 6.94 -9.05
C PHE A 460 4.90 7.12 -8.74
N LEU A 461 4.51 8.31 -8.32
CA LEU A 461 3.12 8.66 -8.07
C LEU A 461 2.74 9.87 -8.94
N VAL A 462 1.52 9.86 -9.44
CA VAL A 462 0.91 10.98 -10.16
C VAL A 462 -0.48 11.21 -9.59
N ASP A 463 -0.74 12.41 -9.11
CA ASP A 463 -2.08 12.90 -8.76
C ASP A 463 -2.55 13.76 -9.94
N THR A 464 -3.44 13.23 -10.77
CA THR A 464 -3.93 13.87 -11.99
C THR A 464 -4.96 14.94 -11.70
N ASP A 465 -5.68 14.85 -10.58
CA ASP A 465 -6.68 15.84 -10.17
C ASP A 465 -5.97 17.14 -9.83
N ARG A 466 -4.83 17.03 -9.15
CA ARG A 466 -3.95 18.19 -8.85
C ARG A 466 -2.80 18.36 -9.85
N GLY A 467 -2.69 17.54 -10.89
CA GLY A 467 -1.59 17.65 -11.86
C GLY A 467 -0.19 17.53 -11.24
N ARG A 468 -0.02 16.75 -10.17
CA ARG A 468 1.21 16.60 -9.39
C ARG A 468 1.90 15.26 -9.65
N ALA A 469 3.20 15.22 -9.42
CA ALA A 469 3.98 13.99 -9.44
C ALA A 469 4.99 13.91 -8.30
N SER A 470 5.36 12.68 -7.94
CA SER A 470 6.45 12.43 -7.00
C SER A 470 7.20 11.15 -7.35
N VAL A 471 8.48 11.14 -6.99
CA VAL A 471 9.33 9.95 -7.11
C VAL A 471 9.97 9.68 -5.76
N ILE A 472 9.72 8.49 -5.24
CA ILE A 472 10.10 8.09 -3.88
C ILE A 472 11.08 6.93 -3.99
N TYR A 473 12.26 7.08 -3.38
CA TYR A 473 13.40 6.18 -3.53
C TYR A 473 14.14 5.95 -2.21
N ASP A 474 15.23 5.19 -2.23
CA ASP A 474 16.07 4.90 -1.06
C ASP A 474 15.33 4.23 0.11
N MET A 475 14.41 3.32 -0.21
CA MET A 475 13.71 2.56 0.82
C MET A 475 14.61 1.45 1.40
N PRO A 476 14.60 1.21 2.73
CA PRO A 476 15.33 0.10 3.32
C PRO A 476 14.93 -1.24 2.66
N PRO A 477 15.87 -2.10 2.22
CA PRO A 477 15.54 -3.25 1.35
C PRO A 477 14.56 -4.23 1.95
N LEU A 478 14.63 -4.40 3.28
CA LEU A 478 13.70 -5.27 3.99
C LEU A 478 12.29 -4.69 3.96
N LEU A 479 12.15 -3.38 4.17
CA LEU A 479 10.84 -2.70 4.07
C LEU A 479 10.35 -2.70 2.64
N ALA A 480 11.18 -2.36 1.66
CA ALA A 480 10.83 -2.35 0.24
C ALA A 480 10.38 -3.74 -0.27
N SER A 481 11.08 -4.80 0.16
CA SER A 481 10.72 -6.18 -0.16
C SER A 481 9.40 -6.61 0.49
N LEU A 482 9.14 -6.17 1.73
CA LEU A 482 7.88 -6.42 2.40
C LEU A 482 6.73 -5.62 1.76
N SER A 483 6.92 -4.34 1.46
CA SER A 483 5.89 -3.46 0.90
C SER A 483 5.55 -3.78 -0.54
N TYR A 484 6.54 -3.84 -1.44
CA TYR A 484 6.30 -3.91 -2.88
C TYR A 484 6.79 -5.22 -3.51
N GLY A 485 7.62 -5.97 -2.79
CA GLY A 485 8.09 -7.27 -3.24
C GLY A 485 7.19 -8.43 -2.80
N ARG A 486 7.73 -9.66 -2.91
CA ARG A 486 7.08 -10.89 -2.42
C ARG A 486 7.27 -11.10 -0.91
N GLY A 487 7.89 -10.16 -0.21
CA GLY A 487 8.24 -10.28 1.20
C GLY A 487 7.01 -10.46 2.09
N HIS A 488 5.96 -9.64 1.92
CA HIS A 488 4.73 -9.77 2.70
C HIS A 488 4.03 -11.12 2.48
N LEU A 489 4.04 -11.65 1.24
CA LEU A 489 3.50 -12.97 0.94
C LEU A 489 4.26 -14.07 1.68
N ILE A 490 5.59 -14.04 1.64
CA ILE A 490 6.43 -15.01 2.36
C ILE A 490 6.18 -14.90 3.86
N LEU A 491 6.15 -13.68 4.40
CA LEU A 491 5.89 -13.45 5.83
C LEU A 491 4.51 -13.98 6.23
N SER A 492 3.45 -13.62 5.49
CA SER A 492 2.09 -14.10 5.74
C SER A 492 2.02 -15.64 5.69
N LEU A 493 2.59 -16.27 4.66
CA LEU A 493 2.62 -17.73 4.53
C LEU A 493 3.39 -18.40 5.68
N THR A 494 4.50 -17.82 6.13
CA THR A 494 5.25 -18.37 7.27
C THR A 494 4.45 -18.26 8.57
N LEU A 495 3.74 -17.14 8.80
CA LEU A 495 2.90 -16.95 9.97
C LEU A 495 1.69 -17.90 9.96
N ALA A 496 1.03 -18.05 8.81
CA ALA A 496 -0.07 -18.99 8.62
C ALA A 496 0.39 -20.44 8.79
N GLY A 497 1.55 -20.80 8.23
CA GLY A 497 2.16 -22.12 8.40
C GLY A 497 2.50 -22.42 9.85
N LEU A 498 3.03 -21.45 10.59
CA LEU A 498 3.31 -21.60 12.02
C LEU A 498 2.02 -21.74 12.85
N SER A 499 0.97 -20.97 12.52
CA SER A 499 -0.35 -21.12 13.13
C SER A 499 -0.92 -22.52 12.90
N LEU A 500 -0.87 -23.03 11.66
CA LEU A 500 -1.33 -24.37 11.32
C LEU A 500 -0.54 -25.45 12.06
N LEU A 501 0.79 -25.32 12.17
CA LEU A 501 1.62 -26.25 12.94
C LEU A 501 1.24 -26.28 14.44
N LEU A 502 0.91 -25.12 15.03
CA LEU A 502 0.42 -25.05 16.40
C LEU A 502 -0.95 -25.73 16.56
N LEU A 503 -1.87 -25.51 15.62
CA LEU A 503 -3.18 -26.17 15.61
C LEU A 503 -3.07 -27.69 15.45
N LEU A 504 -2.19 -28.17 14.55
CA LEU A 504 -1.90 -29.60 14.41
C LEU A 504 -1.27 -30.18 15.68
N GLY A 505 -0.37 -29.43 16.33
CA GLY A 505 0.19 -29.81 17.63
C GLY A 505 -0.87 -29.92 18.72
N LEU A 506 -1.82 -28.98 18.77
CA LEU A 506 -2.98 -29.01 19.66
C LEU A 506 -3.91 -30.18 19.37
N MET A 507 -4.20 -30.45 18.10
CA MET A 507 -5.02 -31.57 17.67
C MET A 507 -4.36 -32.90 18.03
N ALA A 508 -3.06 -33.07 17.76
CA ALA A 508 -2.29 -34.24 18.15
C ALA A 508 -2.31 -34.43 19.67
N ARG A 509 -2.12 -33.35 20.44
CA ARG A 509 -2.23 -33.36 21.90
C ARG A 509 -3.63 -33.79 22.36
N TYR A 510 -4.68 -33.23 21.76
CA TYR A 510 -6.06 -33.59 22.06
C TYR A 510 -6.32 -35.07 21.79
N LEU A 511 -5.92 -35.57 20.61
CA LEU A 511 -6.05 -36.99 20.24
C LEU A 511 -5.30 -37.91 21.20
N VAL A 512 -4.10 -37.53 21.65
CA VAL A 512 -3.35 -38.32 22.65
C VAL A 512 -4.06 -38.32 23.99
N LEU A 513 -4.52 -37.17 24.49
CA LEU A 513 -5.19 -37.05 25.78
C LEU A 513 -6.56 -37.75 25.82
N HIS A 514 -7.31 -37.74 24.70
CA HIS A 514 -8.61 -38.39 24.58
C HIS A 514 -8.54 -39.88 24.21
N ASN A 515 -7.35 -40.42 23.94
CA ASN A 515 -7.20 -41.83 23.62
C ASN A 515 -7.38 -42.69 24.87
N ARG A 516 -8.58 -43.26 25.05
CA ARG A 516 -8.93 -44.14 26.18
C ARG A 516 -7.96 -45.32 26.35
N ARG A 517 -7.31 -45.80 25.27
CA ARG A 517 -6.33 -46.90 25.34
C ARG A 517 -5.02 -46.51 26.04
N LEU A 518 -4.74 -45.21 26.15
CA LEU A 518 -3.55 -44.67 26.80
C LEU A 518 -3.82 -44.25 28.25
N GLN A 519 -5.09 -44.11 28.65
CA GLN A 519 -5.46 -43.78 30.02
C GLN A 519 -5.06 -44.91 30.98
N LEU A 520 -4.61 -44.53 32.19
CA LEU A 520 -4.21 -45.47 33.23
C LEU A 520 -5.32 -46.50 33.56
N ASP A 521 -6.57 -46.04 33.52
CA ASP A 521 -7.76 -46.83 33.89
C ASP A 521 -8.06 -47.98 32.93
N SER A 522 -7.53 -47.92 31.70
CA SER A 522 -7.64 -49.03 30.74
C SER A 522 -6.84 -50.28 31.15
N GLY A 523 -6.04 -50.19 32.21
CA GLY A 523 -5.24 -51.29 32.72
C GLY A 523 -4.14 -51.75 31.76
N CYS A 524 -3.60 -52.94 32.03
CA CYS A 524 -2.61 -53.57 31.15
C CYS A 524 -3.28 -54.08 29.87
N PRO A 525 -2.76 -53.75 28.66
CA PRO A 525 -3.39 -54.15 27.40
C PRO A 525 -3.29 -55.66 27.13
N ARG A 526 -2.37 -56.37 27.82
CA ARG A 526 -2.22 -57.83 27.69
C ARG A 526 -3.11 -58.63 28.63
N CYS A 527 -3.32 -58.17 29.86
CA CYS A 527 -4.00 -58.98 30.89
C CYS A 527 -5.18 -58.26 31.58
N GLY A 528 -5.49 -57.01 31.21
CA GLY A 528 -6.59 -56.23 31.77
C GLY A 528 -6.41 -55.75 33.22
N ARG A 529 -5.39 -56.24 33.95
CA ARG A 529 -5.19 -55.85 35.36
C ARG A 529 -4.70 -54.41 35.49
N SER A 530 -5.21 -53.71 36.50
CA SER A 530 -4.88 -52.32 36.85
C SER A 530 -3.59 -52.15 37.68
N GLU A 531 -2.94 -53.25 38.08
CA GLU A 531 -1.70 -53.23 38.87
C GLU A 531 -0.47 -52.86 38.02
N LEU A 532 -0.28 -51.55 37.83
CA LEU A 532 0.80 -50.95 37.06
C LEU A 532 1.82 -50.27 38.00
N MET A 533 3.09 -50.68 37.93
CA MET A 533 4.19 -50.03 38.67
C MET A 533 4.95 -49.05 37.79
N ARG A 534 5.17 -47.82 38.27
CA ARG A 534 5.94 -46.81 37.52
C ARG A 534 7.42 -47.21 37.38
N ILE A 535 7.99 -47.01 36.19
CA ILE A 535 9.42 -47.23 35.88
C ILE A 535 10.11 -45.88 35.59
N ALA A 536 11.44 -45.86 35.60
CA ALA A 536 12.24 -44.76 35.11
C ALA A 536 11.86 -44.36 33.66
N ARG A 537 11.87 -43.05 33.40
CA ARG A 537 11.51 -42.46 32.10
C ARG A 537 12.60 -42.72 31.06
N ARG A 538 12.19 -42.93 29.80
CA ARG A 538 13.11 -42.82 28.66
C ARG A 538 13.17 -41.37 28.17
N SER A 539 14.18 -41.05 27.34
CA SER A 539 14.31 -39.74 26.70
C SER A 539 13.09 -39.38 25.85
N SER A 540 12.44 -40.35 25.21
CA SER A 540 11.19 -40.17 24.46
C SER A 540 10.03 -39.66 25.32
N ASP A 541 9.97 -40.05 26.60
CA ASP A 541 8.90 -39.60 27.51
C ASP A 541 9.09 -38.14 27.96
N ARG A 542 10.33 -37.62 27.89
CA ARG A 542 10.62 -36.20 28.13
C ARG A 542 10.02 -35.31 27.03
N PHE A 543 10.02 -35.77 25.78
CA PHE A 543 9.43 -35.03 24.66
C PHE A 543 7.93 -34.79 24.87
N LEU A 544 7.17 -35.81 25.27
CA LEU A 544 5.74 -35.66 25.56
C LEU A 544 5.47 -34.63 26.67
N HIS A 545 6.35 -34.57 27.66
CA HIS A 545 6.24 -33.61 28.75
C HIS A 545 6.46 -32.15 28.30
N ILE A 546 7.31 -31.91 27.28
CA ILE A 546 7.50 -30.58 26.68
C ILE A 546 6.19 -30.10 26.03
N PHE A 547 5.41 -31.01 25.44
CA PHE A 547 4.08 -30.73 24.90
C PHE A 547 2.96 -30.71 25.95
N GLY A 548 3.33 -30.69 27.25
CA GLY A 548 2.35 -30.67 28.34
C GLY A 548 1.49 -31.94 28.41
N ILE A 549 1.99 -33.07 27.91
CA ILE A 549 1.33 -34.38 27.99
C ILE A 549 1.91 -35.13 29.20
N PRO A 550 1.12 -35.42 30.25
CA PRO A 550 1.58 -36.11 31.46
C PRO A 550 1.72 -37.62 31.21
N ALA A 551 2.69 -38.00 30.38
CA ALA A 551 3.00 -39.39 30.08
C ALA A 551 4.00 -39.98 31.08
N TYR A 552 3.66 -41.14 31.63
CA TYR A 552 4.53 -41.90 32.52
C TYR A 552 4.63 -43.35 32.04
N ARG A 553 5.77 -43.99 32.29
CA ARG A 553 6.03 -45.38 31.88
C ARG A 553 5.71 -46.33 33.03
N TYR A 554 5.00 -47.41 32.74
CA TYR A 554 4.56 -48.39 33.72
C TYR A 554 4.94 -49.82 33.31
N ARG A 555 5.15 -50.68 34.31
CA ARG A 555 5.32 -52.13 34.21
C ARG A 555 4.13 -52.84 34.83
N CYS A 556 3.52 -53.78 34.13
CA CYS A 556 2.52 -54.66 34.74
C CYS A 556 3.20 -55.69 35.65
N ARG A 557 2.73 -55.85 36.90
CA ARG A 557 3.26 -56.85 37.83
C ARG A 557 3.05 -58.29 37.38
N HIS A 558 1.95 -58.56 36.68
CA HIS A 558 1.54 -59.92 36.39
C HIS A 558 2.13 -60.47 35.08
N CYS A 559 2.16 -59.66 34.01
CA CYS A 559 2.58 -60.10 32.68
C CYS A 559 3.80 -59.36 32.13
N THR A 560 4.49 -58.59 32.99
CA THR A 560 5.73 -57.84 32.72
C THR A 560 5.69 -56.84 31.56
N TRP A 561 4.52 -56.56 30.97
CA TRP A 561 4.34 -55.53 29.93
C TRP A 561 4.89 -54.18 30.39
N GLU A 562 5.60 -53.48 29.49
CA GLU A 562 6.10 -52.12 29.70
C GLU A 562 5.52 -51.17 28.65
N GLY A 563 4.98 -50.04 29.07
CA GLY A 563 4.52 -49.02 28.14
C GLY A 563 4.11 -47.72 28.81
N SER A 564 3.78 -46.73 27.99
CA SER A 564 3.41 -45.39 28.45
C SER A 564 1.90 -45.32 28.72
N ARG A 565 1.53 -44.69 29.83
CA ARG A 565 0.14 -44.39 30.22
C ARG A 565 0.03 -42.93 30.66
N LEU A 566 -1.16 -42.36 30.45
CA LEU A 566 -1.53 -41.02 30.86
C LEU A 566 -2.18 -41.09 32.25
N SER A 567 -1.68 -40.28 33.18
CA SER A 567 -2.26 -40.11 34.52
C SER A 567 -3.09 -38.82 34.52
N GLU A 568 -4.38 -38.94 34.79
CA GLU A 568 -5.32 -37.80 34.78
C GLU A 568 -5.11 -36.86 35.98
N SER A 569 -4.69 -37.41 37.12
CA SER A 569 -4.49 -36.65 38.35
C SER A 569 -3.13 -35.98 38.46
N GLY A 570 -2.14 -36.37 37.65
CA GLY A 570 -0.74 -35.97 37.86
C GLY A 570 -0.18 -36.42 39.21
N GLU A 571 -0.98 -37.14 40.02
CA GLU A 571 -0.57 -37.68 41.29
C GLU A 571 0.37 -38.83 41.01
N THR A 572 1.57 -38.70 41.54
CA THR A 572 2.51 -39.80 41.57
C THR A 572 1.92 -40.87 42.47
N VAL A 573 1.30 -41.89 41.89
CA VAL A 573 0.97 -43.12 42.62
C VAL A 573 2.31 -43.65 43.12
N SER A 574 2.58 -43.46 44.42
CA SER A 574 3.82 -43.91 45.05
C SER A 574 3.95 -45.41 44.84
N PRO A 575 5.17 -45.90 44.51
CA PRO A 575 5.39 -47.32 44.28
C PRO A 575 5.09 -48.09 45.57
N GLY A 576 3.94 -48.77 45.64
CA GLY A 576 3.60 -49.65 46.76
C GLY A 576 2.14 -49.67 47.20
N ILE A 577 1.33 -48.67 46.85
CA ILE A 577 -0.08 -48.62 47.28
C ILE A 577 -0.98 -49.22 46.19
N SER A 578 -1.65 -50.34 46.47
CA SER A 578 -2.65 -50.92 45.59
C SER A 578 -3.87 -49.99 45.50
N THR A 579 -4.21 -49.54 44.29
CA THR A 579 -5.37 -48.67 44.01
C THR A 579 -6.73 -49.35 44.20
N SER A 580 -6.76 -50.63 44.60
CA SER A 580 -7.98 -51.42 44.83
C SER A 580 -8.86 -50.94 45.99
N ARG A 581 -8.51 -49.86 46.70
CA ARG A 581 -9.28 -49.35 47.85
C ARG A 581 -10.07 -48.07 47.63
N PHE A 582 -10.03 -47.46 46.44
CA PHE A 582 -10.71 -46.18 46.19
C PHE A 582 -12.09 -46.31 45.50
N SER A 583 -12.56 -47.54 45.23
CA SER A 583 -13.94 -47.82 44.80
C SER A 583 -14.76 -48.42 45.95
N GLY A 584 -15.28 -47.58 46.84
CA GLY A 584 -16.25 -47.96 47.86
C GLY A 584 -17.11 -46.75 48.19
N ASP A 585 -18.34 -46.79 47.65
CA ASP A 585 -19.56 -46.00 47.93
C ASP A 585 -19.52 -44.46 48.03
#